data_AF-G8Y5Z7-F1
#
_entry.id   AF-G8Y5Z7-F1
#
_cell.length_a   1.000
_cell.length_b   1.000
_cell.length_c   1.000
_cell.angle_alpha   90.00
_cell.angle_beta   90.00
_cell.angle_gamma   90.00
#
_symmetry.space_group_name_H-M   'P 1'
#
loop_
_entity.id
_entity.type
_entity.pdbx_description
1 polymer ?
#
loop_
_entity_poly.entity_id
_entity_poly.type
_entity_poly.pdbx_seq_one_letter_code
_entity_poly.pdbx_strand_id
1 'polypeptide(L)'
;MFGAVCSGRPIQLASQVEPTKYVIQVPNATNVSHIAIFLLPNTEFTDTNYTALVYFQLPDSQEFKLLGGLNPAKPSAIFKLNNKKQQSNSAQVDDIDMSIDAGTASPDSAILNIGIAIEPTVQAEVQLAQERERQAGSSSSLVPASTVARPPSALKSPTDIAALANRIVTHAYNFLGSFVDDSGKVPMKAFDSWWEKFKSKLANNPDFLDDLQ
;
A
#
# COMPACT_ATOMS: atom_id res chain seq x y z
N MET A 1 15.56 3.21 20.13
CA MET A 1 15.53 2.19 19.05
C MET A 1 14.98 2.75 17.75
N PHE A 2 13.82 3.42 17.78
CA PHE A 2 13.20 4.02 16.60
C PHE A 2 13.28 5.55 16.63
N GLY A 3 13.31 6.16 15.44
CA GLY A 3 13.19 7.59 15.23
C GLY A 3 12.09 7.90 14.22
N ALA A 4 11.46 9.07 14.37
CA ALA A 4 10.55 9.63 13.39
C ALA A 4 10.98 11.02 12.97
N VAL A 5 10.82 11.34 11.69
CA VAL A 5 11.01 12.67 11.12
C VAL A 5 9.71 13.09 10.46
N CYS A 6 9.19 14.24 10.87
CA CYS A 6 8.08 14.89 10.20
C CYS A 6 8.61 15.91 9.20
N SER A 7 7.91 16.10 8.09
CA SER A 7 8.27 17.12 7.09
C SER A 7 8.43 18.51 7.75
N GLY A 8 9.63 19.10 7.65
CA GLY A 8 9.93 20.42 8.19
C GLY A 8 10.20 20.48 9.70
N ARG A 9 10.42 19.35 10.38
CA ARG A 9 10.69 19.28 11.82
C ARG A 9 11.93 18.45 12.15
N PRO A 10 12.57 18.70 13.31
CA PRO A 10 13.67 17.88 13.77
C PRO A 10 13.23 16.43 14.01
N ILE A 11 14.21 15.52 14.00
CA ILE A 11 14.03 14.12 14.40
C ILE A 11 13.52 14.03 15.83
N GLN A 12 12.55 13.14 16.04
CA GLN A 12 12.03 12.79 17.36
C GLN A 12 12.28 11.32 17.64
N LEU A 13 12.82 11.04 18.82
CA LEU A 13 13.18 9.68 19.24
C LEU A 13 12.00 9.03 19.97
N ALA A 14 11.85 7.72 19.78
CA ALA A 14 10.81 6.96 20.46
C ALA A 14 11.12 6.75 21.94
N SER A 15 10.13 7.00 22.78
CA SER A 15 10.16 6.71 24.21
C SER A 15 9.68 5.29 24.44
N GLN A 16 10.46 4.49 25.17
CA GLN A 16 10.09 3.13 25.50
C GLN A 16 9.04 3.13 26.61
N VAL A 17 7.90 2.49 26.37
CA VAL A 17 6.83 2.33 27.37
C VAL A 17 6.78 0.91 27.94
N GLU A 18 7.21 -0.07 27.14
CA GLU A 18 7.31 -1.49 27.50
C GLU A 18 8.56 -2.07 26.82
N PRO A 19 9.15 -3.19 27.27
CA PRO A 19 10.32 -3.78 26.61
C PRO A 19 10.20 -3.91 25.08
N THR A 20 8.99 -4.25 24.59
CA THR A 20 8.69 -4.41 23.16
C THR A 20 7.84 -3.29 22.56
N LYS A 21 7.49 -2.24 23.32
CA LYS A 21 6.64 -1.14 22.82
C LYS A 21 7.26 0.23 23.04
N TYR A 22 7.14 1.04 22.00
CA TYR A 22 7.66 2.40 21.96
C TYR A 22 6.56 3.35 21.50
N VAL A 23 6.63 4.60 21.95
CA VAL A 23 5.70 5.65 21.54
C VAL A 23 6.47 6.89 21.11
N ILE A 24 5.95 7.57 20.08
CA ILE A 24 6.42 8.89 19.64
C ILE A 24 5.20 9.81 19.62
N GLN A 25 5.30 10.95 20.30
CA GLN A 25 4.25 11.96 20.31
C GLN A 25 4.64 13.08 19.36
N VAL A 26 3.86 13.26 18.30
CA VAL A 26 4.05 14.35 17.34
C VAL A 26 3.04 15.45 17.68
N PRO A 27 3.46 16.54 18.33
CA PRO A 27 2.55 17.67 18.58
C PRO A 27 2.15 18.33 17.25
N ASN A 28 1.07 19.09 17.20
CA ASN A 28 0.67 19.87 16.03
C ASN A 28 0.63 19.06 14.72
N ALA A 29 0.05 17.87 14.76
CA ALA A 29 -0.01 16.94 13.63
C ALA A 29 -0.84 17.48 12.44
N THR A 30 -1.68 18.48 12.67
CA THR A 30 -2.49 19.16 11.64
C THR A 30 -1.67 19.68 10.46
N ASN A 31 -0.43 20.09 10.71
CA ASN A 31 0.48 20.67 9.72
C ASN A 31 1.50 19.65 9.16
N VAL A 32 1.38 18.36 9.50
CA VAL A 32 2.33 17.33 9.07
C VAL A 32 1.73 16.54 7.92
N SER A 33 2.38 16.57 6.75
CA SER A 33 1.93 15.80 5.58
C SER A 33 2.63 14.44 5.46
N HIS A 34 3.91 14.37 5.84
CA HIS A 34 4.70 13.15 5.72
C HIS A 34 5.45 12.87 7.01
N ILE A 35 5.38 11.61 7.45
CA ILE A 35 6.12 11.09 8.60
C ILE A 35 6.97 9.92 8.12
N ALA A 36 8.28 10.07 8.22
CA ALA A 36 9.24 8.99 8.00
C ALA A 36 9.60 8.38 9.35
N ILE A 37 9.43 7.07 9.50
CA ILE A 37 9.81 6.31 10.69
C ILE A 37 10.93 5.36 10.27
N PHE A 38 11.97 5.29 11.09
CA PHE A 38 13.16 4.50 10.79
C PHE A 38 13.80 3.93 12.05
N LEU A 39 14.55 2.87 11.84
CA LEU A 39 15.39 2.26 12.85
C LEU A 39 16.70 3.05 13.00
N LEU A 40 17.12 3.29 14.24
CA LEU A 40 18.42 3.90 14.51
C LEU A 40 19.54 2.87 14.33
N PRO A 41 20.74 3.29 13.88
CA PRO A 41 21.90 2.42 13.84
C PRO A 41 22.29 1.98 15.26
N ASN A 42 22.81 0.75 15.40
CA ASN A 42 23.28 0.14 16.66
C ASN A 42 22.18 -0.23 17.67
N THR A 43 21.08 -0.83 17.21
CA THR A 43 20.00 -1.29 18.10
C THR A 43 19.85 -2.81 18.06
N GLU A 44 19.31 -3.42 19.13
CA GLU A 44 19.08 -4.87 19.26
C GLU A 44 18.02 -5.43 18.29
N PHE A 45 17.39 -4.55 17.51
CA PHE A 45 16.40 -4.90 16.50
C PHE A 45 17.11 -5.32 15.19
N THR A 46 18.08 -6.23 15.31
CA THR A 46 18.82 -6.82 14.19
C THR A 46 18.32 -8.22 13.85
N ASP A 47 17.55 -8.82 14.75
CA ASP A 47 17.00 -10.16 14.57
C ASP A 47 15.93 -10.17 13.48
N THR A 48 16.15 -10.97 12.44
CA THR A 48 15.24 -11.11 11.28
C THR A 48 13.90 -11.76 11.66
N ASN A 49 13.82 -12.37 12.84
CA ASN A 49 12.60 -13.01 13.36
C ASN A 49 11.60 -12.03 13.97
N TYR A 50 11.95 -10.74 14.10
CA TYR A 50 11.06 -9.73 14.66
C TYR A 50 10.75 -8.63 13.64
N THR A 51 9.52 -8.15 13.72
CA THR A 51 8.98 -7.05 12.92
C THR A 51 8.31 -6.05 13.84
N ALA A 52 8.60 -4.77 13.65
CA ALA A 52 8.07 -3.67 14.41
C ALA A 52 6.86 -3.12 13.68
N LEU A 53 5.68 -3.39 14.22
CA LEU A 53 4.40 -2.88 13.73
C LEU A 53 4.24 -1.42 14.15
N VAL A 54 3.80 -0.59 13.22
CA VAL A 54 3.65 0.85 13.37
C VAL A 54 2.17 1.20 13.36
N TYR A 55 1.70 1.77 14.46
CA TYR A 55 0.33 2.17 14.69
C TYR A 55 0.23 3.68 14.83
N PHE A 56 -0.78 4.29 14.21
CA PHE A 56 -1.05 5.72 14.33
C PHE A 56 -2.38 5.91 15.04
N GLN A 57 -2.38 6.73 16.08
CA GLN A 57 -3.58 7.24 16.72
C GLN A 57 -3.79 8.68 16.24
N LEU A 58 -4.83 8.86 15.40
CA LEU A 58 -5.21 10.18 14.90
C LEU A 58 -5.76 11.04 16.05
N PRO A 59 -5.59 12.37 16.01
CA PRO A 59 -6.15 13.26 17.04
C PRO A 59 -7.68 13.13 17.19
N ASP A 60 -8.38 12.86 16.08
CA ASP A 60 -9.85 12.73 16.03
C ASP A 60 -10.33 11.31 16.35
N SER A 61 -9.44 10.36 16.64
CA SER A 61 -9.80 8.95 16.88
C SER A 61 -8.99 8.36 18.03
N GLN A 62 -9.69 7.74 18.98
CA GLN A 62 -9.02 7.05 20.09
C GLN A 62 -8.40 5.70 19.68
N GLU A 63 -8.71 5.21 18.48
CA GLU A 63 -8.22 3.91 18.00
C GLU A 63 -6.85 4.03 17.31
N PHE A 64 -5.97 3.08 17.61
CA PHE A 64 -4.70 2.90 16.92
C PHE A 64 -4.91 2.14 15.62
N LYS A 65 -4.61 2.78 14.49
CA LYS A 65 -4.66 2.15 13.17
C LYS A 65 -3.27 1.64 12.78
N LEU A 66 -3.19 0.37 12.42
CA LEU A 66 -1.97 -0.23 11.86
C LEU A 66 -1.70 0.35 10.46
N LEU A 67 -0.53 0.93 10.25
CA LEU A 67 -0.15 1.51 8.96
C LEU A 67 0.95 0.72 8.24
N GLY A 68 1.81 0.03 8.97
CA GLY A 68 2.89 -0.72 8.36
C GLY A 68 3.79 -1.43 9.35
N GLY A 69 4.82 -2.07 8.82
CA GLY A 69 5.84 -2.79 9.58
C GLY A 69 7.24 -2.37 9.16
N LEU A 70 8.15 -2.36 10.12
CA LEU A 70 9.58 -2.14 9.96
C LEU A 70 10.30 -3.43 10.33
N ASN A 71 11.27 -3.85 9.53
CA ASN A 71 12.11 -5.02 9.81
C ASN A 71 13.56 -4.69 9.45
N PRO A 72 14.54 -5.52 9.82
CA PRO A 72 15.94 -5.26 9.47
C PRO A 72 16.18 -5.14 7.95
N ALA A 73 15.39 -5.81 7.12
CA ALA A 73 15.46 -5.72 5.65
C ALA A 73 14.87 -4.41 5.09
N LYS A 74 13.89 -3.82 5.79
CA LYS A 74 13.21 -2.56 5.48
C LYS A 74 13.22 -1.70 6.75
N PRO A 75 14.36 -1.06 7.04
CA PRO A 75 14.57 -0.34 8.29
C PRO A 75 13.82 1.00 8.36
N SER A 76 13.13 1.42 7.30
CA SER A 76 12.41 2.69 7.24
C SER A 76 11.11 2.59 6.43
N ALA A 77 10.12 3.39 6.81
CA ALA A 77 8.85 3.55 6.10
C ALA A 77 8.38 5.01 6.16
N ILE A 78 7.75 5.48 5.08
CA ILE A 78 7.19 6.83 4.99
C ILE A 78 5.67 6.72 4.90
N PHE A 79 4.98 7.46 5.75
CA PHE A 79 3.54 7.51 5.85
C PHE A 79 3.05 8.91 5.50
N LYS A 80 2.08 8.99 4.58
CA LYS A 80 1.42 10.24 4.21
C LYS A 80 0.18 10.43 5.07
N LEU A 81 0.12 11.55 5.79
CA LEU A 81 -1.10 11.97 6.48
C LEU A 81 -1.87 12.88 5.53
N ASN A 82 -3.12 12.51 5.28
CA ASN A 82 -4.02 13.35 4.51
C ASN A 82 -4.92 14.09 5.50
N ASN A 83 -4.41 15.19 6.05
CA ASN A 83 -5.22 16.14 6.80
C ASN A 83 -6.15 16.84 5.82
N LYS A 84 -7.24 16.16 5.44
CA LYS A 84 -8.39 16.84 4.85
C LYS A 84 -8.86 17.83 5.90
N LYS A 85 -8.42 19.09 5.80
CA LYS A 85 -9.22 20.19 6.33
C LYS A 85 -10.61 19.93 5.75
N GLN A 86 -11.57 19.63 6.60
CA GLN A 86 -12.96 19.81 6.22
C GLN A 86 -13.12 21.30 5.97
N GLN A 87 -12.72 21.71 4.77
CA GLN A 87 -13.05 22.99 4.22
C GLN A 87 -14.50 22.81 3.81
N SER A 88 -15.39 23.05 4.77
CA SER A 88 -16.75 23.50 4.48
C SER A 88 -16.59 24.74 3.61
N ASN A 89 -16.50 24.54 2.30
CA ASN A 89 -16.70 25.62 1.34
C ASN A 89 -18.19 25.94 1.37
N SER A 90 -18.55 26.85 2.27
CA SER A 90 -19.81 27.56 2.26
C SER A 90 -19.73 28.71 1.25
N ALA A 91 -20.30 28.44 0.07
CA ALA A 91 -20.97 29.39 -0.82
C ALA A 91 -21.84 28.52 -1.74
N GLN A 92 -23.18 28.55 -1.76
CA GLN A 92 -24.08 29.69 -1.71
C GLN A 92 -25.54 29.16 -1.59
N VAL A 93 -26.36 29.89 -0.81
CA VAL A 93 -27.85 30.05 -0.74
C VAL A 93 -28.80 28.93 -0.26
N ASP A 94 -29.65 29.36 0.69
CA ASP A 94 -30.92 28.84 1.24
C ASP A 94 -30.92 27.51 2.00
N ASP A 95 -30.89 27.55 3.35
CA ASP A 95 -32.11 27.50 4.18
C ASP A 95 -31.79 27.57 5.70
N ILE A 96 -32.81 27.86 6.49
CA ILE A 96 -32.79 28.33 7.89
C ILE A 96 -32.40 27.27 8.95
N ASP A 97 -31.45 27.63 9.82
CA ASP A 97 -31.21 27.31 11.25
C ASP A 97 -31.70 25.99 11.91
N MET A 98 -30.75 25.20 12.45
CA MET A 98 -30.80 24.71 13.85
C MET A 98 -29.42 24.19 14.33
N SER A 99 -28.83 24.90 15.29
CA SER A 99 -27.54 24.62 15.95
C SER A 99 -27.61 23.65 17.16
N ILE A 100 -26.60 22.78 17.34
CA ILE A 100 -26.18 22.05 18.58
C ILE A 100 -25.11 21.01 18.12
N ASP A 101 -23.91 20.79 18.66
CA ASP A 101 -23.12 21.26 19.82
C ASP A 101 -21.63 20.91 19.54
N ALA A 102 -20.73 21.64 20.20
CA ALA A 102 -19.31 21.73 19.95
C ALA A 102 -18.48 20.54 20.50
N GLY A 103 -17.59 20.02 19.65
CA GLY A 103 -16.34 19.39 20.06
C GLY A 103 -15.18 20.31 19.70
N THR A 104 -14.85 21.24 20.58
CA THR A 104 -13.69 22.14 20.52
C THR A 104 -12.38 21.36 20.67
N ALA A 105 -11.87 20.79 19.58
CA ALA A 105 -10.44 20.53 19.46
C ALA A 105 -9.79 21.74 18.79
N SER A 106 -9.06 22.55 19.56
CA SER A 106 -8.20 23.60 19.03
C SER A 106 -7.30 23.00 17.93
N PRO A 107 -7.24 23.57 16.71
CA PRO A 107 -6.41 23.02 15.62
C PRO A 107 -4.91 23.02 15.93
N ASP A 108 -4.52 23.69 17.01
CA ASP A 108 -3.16 23.92 17.50
C ASP A 108 -2.72 22.96 18.62
N SER A 109 -3.54 21.94 18.95
CA SER A 109 -3.19 20.94 19.97
C SER A 109 -3.42 19.49 19.53
N ALA A 110 -3.57 19.26 18.24
CA ALA A 110 -3.77 17.91 17.70
C ALA A 110 -2.46 17.11 17.82
N ILE A 111 -2.33 16.30 18.88
CA ILE A 111 -1.18 15.42 19.09
C ILE A 111 -1.46 14.09 18.40
N LEU A 112 -0.59 13.70 17.48
CA LEU A 112 -0.61 12.36 16.89
C LEU A 112 0.32 11.45 17.69
N ASN A 113 -0.22 10.36 18.22
CA ASN A 113 0.59 9.34 18.88
C ASN A 113 0.92 8.23 17.89
N ILE A 114 2.20 7.93 17.75
CA ILE A 114 2.71 6.83 16.94
C ILE A 114 3.15 5.75 17.92
N GLY A 115 2.46 4.62 17.90
CA GLY A 115 2.85 3.41 18.62
C GLY A 115 3.70 2.51 17.75
N ILE A 116 4.74 1.91 18.33
CA ILE A 116 5.58 0.92 17.67
C ILE A 116 5.64 -0.31 18.57
N ALA A 117 5.16 -1.45 18.09
CA ALA A 117 5.17 -2.71 18.82
C ALA A 117 6.03 -3.75 18.10
N ILE A 118 6.97 -4.35 18.82
CA ILE A 118 7.85 -5.40 18.30
C ILE A 118 7.15 -6.74 18.50
N GLU A 119 6.90 -7.43 17.39
CA GLU A 119 6.28 -8.76 17.38
C GLU A 119 7.08 -9.74 16.54
N PRO A 120 6.92 -11.06 16.75
CA PRO A 120 7.49 -12.06 15.85
C PRO A 120 6.99 -11.87 14.41
N THR A 121 7.89 -11.94 13.43
CA THR A 121 7.60 -11.67 12.00
C THR A 121 6.39 -12.45 11.49
N VAL A 122 6.22 -13.71 11.90
CA VAL A 122 5.08 -14.55 11.48
C VAL A 122 3.74 -13.96 11.92
N GLN A 123 3.65 -13.38 13.12
CA GLN A 123 2.41 -12.76 13.63
C GLN A 123 2.20 -11.38 13.02
N ALA A 124 3.28 -10.61 12.91
CA ALA A 124 3.27 -9.28 12.33
C ALA A 124 2.81 -9.27 10.87
N GLU A 125 3.26 -10.24 10.06
CA GLU A 125 2.86 -10.39 8.66
C GLU A 125 1.37 -10.70 8.50
N VAL A 126 0.80 -11.52 9.39
CA VAL A 126 -0.64 -11.84 9.38
C VAL A 126 -1.46 -10.58 9.68
N GLN A 127 -1.07 -9.79 10.69
CA GLN A 127 -1.76 -8.52 11.01
C GLN A 127 -1.65 -7.52 9.85
N LEU A 128 -0.47 -7.41 9.23
CA LEU A 128 -0.27 -6.53 8.07
C LEU A 128 -1.13 -6.94 6.88
N ALA A 129 -1.24 -8.25 6.61
CA ALA A 129 -2.05 -8.78 5.53
C ALA A 129 -3.55 -8.52 5.77
N GLN A 130 -4.03 -8.75 7.00
CA GLN A 130 -5.41 -8.51 7.37
C GLN A 130 -5.80 -7.02 7.24
N GLU A 131 -4.96 -6.11 7.71
CA GLU A 131 -5.24 -4.67 7.59
C GLU A 131 -5.16 -4.21 6.12
N ARG A 132 -4.28 -4.81 5.30
CA ARG A 132 -4.20 -4.53 3.86
C ARG A 132 -5.47 -4.98 3.12
N GLU A 133 -6.03 -6.14 3.47
CA GLU A 133 -7.32 -6.61 2.94
C GLU A 133 -8.47 -5.69 3.37
N ARG A 134 -8.46 -5.23 4.62
CA ARG A 134 -9.46 -4.28 5.16
C ARG A 134 -9.42 -2.92 4.46
N GLN A 135 -8.23 -2.45 4.11
CA GLN A 135 -8.03 -1.21 3.35
C GLN A 135 -8.37 -1.36 1.86
N ALA A 136 -8.16 -2.56 1.29
CA ALA A 136 -8.57 -2.88 -0.09
C ALA A 136 -10.10 -2.91 -0.25
N GLY A 137 -10.86 -3.26 0.79
CA GLY A 137 -12.32 -3.24 0.77
C GLY A 137 -12.99 -1.85 0.86
N SER A 138 -12.24 -0.79 1.21
CA SER A 138 -12.79 0.55 1.46
C SER A 138 -12.21 1.67 0.58
N SER A 139 -11.37 1.34 -0.41
CA SER A 139 -10.64 2.34 -1.20
C SER A 139 -10.70 2.06 -2.70
N SER A 140 -11.69 2.63 -3.39
CA SER A 140 -11.63 2.88 -4.84
C SER A 140 -10.61 4.00 -5.13
N SER A 141 -9.33 3.72 -4.92
CA SER A 141 -8.26 4.62 -5.32
C SER A 141 -7.11 3.81 -5.91
N LEU A 142 -7.18 3.68 -7.24
CA LEU A 142 -6.06 3.34 -8.09
C LEU A 142 -5.01 4.45 -7.93
N VAL A 143 -3.94 4.17 -7.17
CA VAL A 143 -2.67 4.88 -7.36
C VAL A 143 -1.62 3.87 -7.81
N PRO A 144 -0.94 4.11 -8.94
CA PRO A 144 0.11 3.22 -9.43
C PRO A 144 1.35 3.43 -8.55
N ALA A 145 1.63 2.47 -7.66
CA ALA A 145 2.93 2.39 -7.00
C ALA A 145 3.89 1.65 -7.92
N SER A 146 4.53 2.40 -8.82
CA SER A 146 5.70 1.93 -9.56
C SER A 146 6.90 1.82 -8.62
N THR A 147 7.66 0.74 -8.84
CA THR A 147 9.06 0.50 -8.44
C THR A 147 9.36 -0.27 -7.14
N VAL A 148 9.50 -1.61 -7.34
CA VAL A 148 10.52 -2.53 -6.79
C VAL A 148 10.38 -2.89 -5.30
N ALA A 149 10.17 -4.13 -4.85
CA ALA A 149 10.40 -5.46 -5.41
C ALA A 149 9.23 -6.40 -5.04
N ARG A 150 8.65 -7.04 -6.05
CA ARG A 150 7.66 -8.11 -5.89
C ARG A 150 8.43 -9.44 -5.72
N PRO A 151 8.33 -10.16 -4.59
CA PRO A 151 8.70 -11.57 -4.58
C PRO A 151 7.77 -12.32 -5.55
N PRO A 152 8.22 -13.41 -6.20
CA PRO A 152 7.46 -14.08 -7.24
C PRO A 152 6.13 -14.57 -6.66
N SER A 153 5.06 -13.84 -6.97
CA SER A 153 3.72 -14.19 -6.53
C SER A 153 3.28 -15.38 -7.38
N ALA A 154 3.47 -16.57 -6.83
CA ALA A 154 2.90 -17.79 -7.38
C ALA A 154 1.39 -17.58 -7.60
N LEU A 155 0.94 -17.83 -8.83
CA LEU A 155 -0.44 -17.81 -9.28
C LEU A 155 -1.30 -18.65 -8.31
N LYS A 156 -2.14 -18.02 -7.50
CA LYS A 156 -2.92 -18.71 -6.46
C LYS A 156 -4.40 -18.31 -6.40
N SER A 157 -4.94 -17.62 -7.39
CA SER A 157 -6.40 -17.50 -7.52
C SER A 157 -6.87 -18.14 -8.84
N PRO A 158 -7.94 -18.98 -8.82
CA PRO A 158 -8.53 -19.54 -10.04
C PRO A 158 -8.96 -18.46 -11.04
N THR A 159 -9.33 -17.29 -10.53
CA THR A 159 -9.72 -16.11 -11.30
C THR A 159 -8.55 -15.52 -12.08
N ASP A 160 -7.35 -15.46 -11.49
CA ASP A 160 -6.15 -14.97 -12.17
C ASP A 160 -5.71 -15.93 -13.29
N ILE A 161 -5.85 -17.24 -13.09
CA ILE A 161 -5.57 -18.25 -14.12
C ILE A 161 -6.56 -18.11 -15.29
N ALA A 162 -7.84 -17.87 -15.01
CA ALA A 162 -8.86 -17.64 -16.03
C ALA A 162 -8.63 -16.32 -16.79
N ALA A 163 -8.24 -15.24 -16.11
CA ALA A 163 -7.92 -13.96 -16.73
C ALA A 163 -6.68 -14.07 -17.65
N LEU A 164 -5.65 -14.78 -17.19
CA LEU A 164 -4.45 -15.06 -17.97
C LEU A 164 -4.77 -15.88 -19.22
N ALA A 165 -5.53 -16.97 -19.07
CA ALA A 165 -5.95 -17.80 -20.19
C ALA A 165 -6.73 -16.99 -21.24
N ASN A 166 -7.65 -16.13 -20.81
CA ASN A 166 -8.39 -15.26 -21.72
C ASN A 166 -7.47 -14.32 -22.51
N ARG A 167 -6.49 -13.67 -21.86
CA ARG A 167 -5.52 -12.79 -22.55
C ARG A 167 -4.68 -13.53 -23.58
N ILE A 168 -4.22 -14.74 -23.25
CA ILE A 168 -3.46 -15.59 -24.18
C ILE A 168 -4.31 -15.92 -25.41
N VAL A 169 -5.57 -16.30 -25.21
CA VAL A 169 -6.50 -16.64 -26.30
C VAL A 169 -6.83 -15.41 -27.15
N THR A 170 -7.05 -14.23 -26.55
CA THR A 170 -7.29 -12.99 -27.31
C THR A 170 -6.10 -12.61 -28.19
N HIS A 171 -4.87 -12.72 -27.68
CA HIS A 171 -3.67 -12.47 -28.47
C HIS A 171 -3.50 -13.48 -29.62
N ALA A 172 -3.78 -14.76 -29.36
CA ALA A 172 -3.79 -15.79 -30.39
C ALA A 172 -4.83 -15.46 -31.47
N TYR A 173 -6.04 -15.11 -31.05
CA TYR A 173 -7.14 -14.79 -31.96
C TYR A 173 -6.83 -13.57 -32.85
N ASN A 174 -6.28 -12.49 -32.29
CA ASN A 174 -5.91 -11.30 -33.05
C ASN A 174 -4.81 -11.59 -34.09
N PHE A 175 -3.84 -12.45 -33.76
CA PHE A 175 -2.81 -12.85 -34.71
C PHE A 175 -3.36 -13.76 -35.80
N LEU A 176 -4.05 -14.83 -35.41
CA LEU A 176 -4.58 -15.84 -36.33
C LEU A 176 -5.70 -15.30 -37.20
N GLY A 177 -6.45 -14.29 -36.73
CA GLY A 177 -7.48 -13.59 -37.49
C GLY A 177 -6.96 -13.00 -38.80
N SER A 178 -5.68 -12.60 -38.85
CA SER A 178 -5.04 -12.10 -40.08
C SER A 178 -4.66 -13.20 -41.09
N PHE A 179 -4.72 -14.47 -40.69
CA PHE A 179 -4.42 -15.65 -41.51
C PHE A 179 -5.65 -16.52 -41.77
N VAL A 180 -6.85 -16.00 -41.50
CA VAL A 180 -8.11 -16.68 -41.81
C VAL A 180 -8.36 -16.58 -43.32
N ASP A 181 -8.47 -17.74 -43.97
CA ASP A 181 -8.86 -17.82 -45.37
C ASP A 181 -10.37 -17.57 -45.55
N ASP A 182 -10.87 -17.31 -46.76
CA ASP A 182 -12.29 -17.00 -47.05
C ASP A 182 -13.28 -18.10 -46.58
N SER A 183 -12.76 -19.29 -46.28
CA SER A 183 -13.50 -20.43 -45.71
C SER A 183 -13.44 -20.53 -44.18
N GLY A 184 -12.92 -19.53 -43.47
CA GLY A 184 -12.82 -19.53 -42.01
C GLY A 184 -11.73 -20.45 -41.45
N LYS A 185 -10.79 -20.91 -42.27
CA LYS A 185 -9.75 -21.88 -41.90
C LYS A 185 -8.44 -21.17 -41.62
N VAL A 186 -7.77 -21.57 -40.54
CA VAL A 186 -6.43 -21.08 -40.17
C VAL A 186 -5.40 -22.16 -40.51
N PRO A 187 -4.38 -21.86 -41.33
CA PRO A 187 -3.30 -22.80 -41.58
C PRO A 187 -2.54 -23.14 -40.29
N MET A 188 -2.30 -24.43 -40.02
CA MET A 188 -1.58 -24.88 -38.82
C MET A 188 -0.19 -24.20 -38.68
N LYS A 189 0.49 -23.92 -39.81
CA LYS A 189 1.75 -23.19 -39.84
C LYS A 189 1.68 -21.77 -39.27
N ALA A 190 0.54 -21.09 -39.40
CA ALA A 190 0.34 -19.77 -38.82
C ALA A 190 0.27 -19.87 -37.28
N PHE A 191 -0.35 -20.92 -36.75
CA PHE A 191 -0.35 -21.22 -35.32
C PHE A 191 1.04 -21.54 -34.80
N ASP A 192 1.80 -22.39 -35.49
CA ASP A 192 3.17 -22.73 -35.10
C ASP A 192 4.06 -21.47 -35.08
N SER A 193 3.95 -20.62 -36.09
CA SER A 193 4.69 -19.36 -36.18
C SER A 193 4.32 -18.38 -35.06
N TRP A 194 3.04 -18.32 -34.69
CA TRP A 194 2.58 -17.54 -33.54
C TRP A 194 3.17 -18.09 -32.24
N TRP A 195 3.10 -19.40 -32.04
CA TRP A 195 3.56 -20.07 -30.82
C TRP A 195 5.06 -19.89 -30.60
N GLU A 196 5.89 -19.94 -31.64
CA GLU A 196 7.32 -19.65 -31.53
C GLU A 196 7.59 -18.20 -31.14
N LYS A 197 6.89 -17.23 -31.76
CA LYS A 197 7.00 -15.81 -31.40
C LYS A 197 6.52 -15.55 -29.98
N PHE A 198 5.45 -16.23 -29.56
CA PHE A 198 4.89 -16.14 -28.22
C PHE A 198 5.88 -16.65 -27.17
N LYS A 199 6.46 -17.85 -27.37
CA LYS A 199 7.49 -18.41 -26.49
C LYS A 199 8.73 -17.51 -26.40
N SER A 200 9.18 -16.97 -27.52
CA SER A 200 10.33 -16.06 -27.55
C SER A 200 10.05 -14.77 -26.76
N LYS A 201 8.85 -14.20 -26.91
CA LYS A 201 8.42 -13.01 -26.15
C LYS A 201 8.27 -13.31 -24.66
N LEU A 202 7.71 -14.45 -24.29
CA LEU A 202 7.55 -14.86 -22.89
C LEU A 202 8.89 -15.11 -22.21
N ALA A 203 9.86 -15.71 -22.91
CA ALA A 203 11.21 -15.93 -22.40
C ALA A 203 11.98 -14.63 -22.19
N ASN A 204 11.78 -13.64 -23.07
CA ASN A 204 12.44 -12.34 -23.00
C ASN A 204 11.74 -11.38 -22.02
N ASN A 205 10.43 -11.49 -21.84
CA ASN A 205 9.68 -10.65 -20.92
C ASN A 205 8.55 -11.46 -20.25
N PRO A 206 8.71 -11.85 -18.97
CA PRO A 206 7.71 -12.62 -18.25
C PRO A 206 6.42 -11.85 -17.96
N ASP A 207 6.44 -10.51 -18.00
CA ASP A 207 5.27 -9.65 -17.74
C ASP A 207 4.57 -9.19 -19.05
N PHE A 208 4.99 -9.65 -20.24
CA PHE A 208 4.43 -9.16 -21.51
C PHE A 208 2.92 -9.38 -21.67
N LEU A 209 2.36 -10.37 -20.97
CA LEU A 209 0.93 -10.68 -20.98
C LEU A 209 0.09 -9.66 -20.21
N ASP A 210 0.69 -8.87 -19.32
CA ASP A 210 0.00 -7.79 -18.61
C ASP A 210 -0.06 -6.49 -19.44
N ASP A 211 0.84 -6.35 -20.41
CA ASP A 211 0.90 -5.22 -21.36
C ASP A 211 -0.07 -5.40 -22.55
N LEU A 212 -0.72 -6.56 -22.63
CA LEU A 212 -1.79 -6.89 -23.57
C LEU A 212 -3.13 -6.34 -23.07
N GLN A 213 -3.27 -5.01 -23.04
CA GLN A 213 -4.55 -4.32 -22.91
C GLN A 213 -4.95 -3.61 -24.20
#